data_AF-A0A3T2MNX7-F1
#
_entry.id   AF-A0A3T2MNX7-F1
#
_cell.length_a   1.000
_cell.length_b   1.000
_cell.length_c   1.000
_cell.angle_alpha   90.00
_cell.angle_beta   90.00
_cell.angle_gamma   90.00
#
_symmetry.space_group_name_H-M   'P 1'
#
loop_
_entity.id
_entity.type
_entity.pdbx_description
1 polymer ?
#
loop_
_entity_poly.entity_id
_entity_poly.type
_entity_poly.pdbx_seq_one_letter_code
_entity_poly.pdbx_strand_id
1 'polypeptide(L)' 'MSTELKYRVRAALALRGKTQSWLAQELNIHPGQLSRIINGRDNTVKHILRIKEFLNIE' A
#
# COMPACT_ATOMS: atom_id res chain seq x y z
N MET A 1 -0.58 -10.15 10.40
CA MET A 1 -1.12 -9.54 9.16
C MET A 1 -0.58 -8.15 8.86
N SER A 2 -0.68 -7.16 9.76
CA SER A 2 -0.26 -5.75 9.49
C SER A 2 1.21 -5.58 9.08
N THR A 3 2.14 -6.31 9.71
CA THR A 3 3.57 -6.16 9.47
C THR A 3 3.98 -6.59 8.06
N GLU A 4 3.31 -7.61 7.50
CA GLU A 4 3.68 -8.21 6.22
C GLU A 4 3.31 -7.33 5.02
N LEU A 5 2.12 -6.75 5.01
CA LEU A 5 1.69 -5.82 3.95
C LEU A 5 2.64 -4.61 3.88
N LYS A 6 3.01 -4.06 5.05
CA LYS A 6 3.95 -2.94 5.13
C LYS A 6 5.30 -3.24 4.51
N TYR A 7 5.87 -4.41 4.79
CA TYR A 7 7.16 -4.81 4.21
C TYR A 7 7.05 -5.04 2.70
N ARG A 8 6.02 -5.77 2.25
CA ARG A 8 5.82 -6.03 0.81
C ARG A 8 5.61 -4.75 0.01
N VAL A 9 4.79 -3.81 0.51
CA VAL A 9 4.58 -2.50 -0.12
C VAL A 9 5.87 -1.69 -0.18
N ARG A 10 6.64 -1.64 0.91
CA ARG A 10 7.92 -0.92 0.94
C ARG A 10 8.95 -1.51 -0.03
N ALA A 11 9.05 -2.84 -0.09
CA ALA A 11 9.94 -3.53 -1.02
C ALA A 11 9.55 -3.24 -2.48
N ALA A 12 8.26 -3.35 -2.82
CA ALA A 12 7.77 -3.07 -4.17
C ALA A 12 8.01 -1.61 -4.58
N LEU A 13 7.80 -0.66 -3.66
CA LEU A 13 8.07 0.76 -3.92
C LEU A 13 9.56 1.03 -4.12
N ALA A 14 10.43 0.41 -3.32
CA ALA A 14 11.88 0.54 -3.47
C ALA A 14 12.37 -0.02 -4.81
N LEU A 15 11.88 -1.20 -5.22
CA LEU A 15 12.21 -1.81 -6.51
C LEU A 15 11.76 -0.95 -7.71
N ARG A 16 10.66 -0.20 -7.55
CA ARG A 16 10.13 0.70 -8.59
C ARG A 16 10.72 2.12 -8.53
N GLY A 17 11.55 2.43 -7.54
CA GLY A 17 12.04 3.80 -7.31
C GLY A 17 10.93 4.81 -7.00
N LYS A 18 9.85 4.36 -6.35
CA LYS A 18 8.65 5.16 -6.05
C LYS A 18 8.44 5.34 -4.55
N THR A 19 7.58 6.29 -4.19
CA THR A 19 7.25 6.60 -2.79
C THR A 19 5.81 6.19 -2.45
N GLN A 20 5.50 6.15 -1.16
CA GLN A 20 4.13 5.91 -0.71
C GLN A 20 3.18 7.05 -1.14
N SER A 21 3.67 8.28 -1.27
CA SER A 21 2.89 9.42 -1.80
C SER A 21 2.52 9.22 -3.27
N TRP A 22 3.44 8.70 -4.07
CA TRP A 22 3.16 8.31 -5.45
C TRP A 22 2.05 7.26 -5.51
N LEU A 23 2.15 6.20 -4.70
CA LEU A 23 1.11 5.17 -4.62
C LEU A 23 -0.26 5.72 -4.21
N ALA A 24 -0.29 6.68 -3.29
CA ALA A 24 -1.53 7.35 -2.87
C ALA A 24 -2.19 8.10 -4.03
N GLN A 25 -1.40 8.79 -4.86
CA GLN A 25 -1.87 9.50 -6.04
C GLN A 25 -2.41 8.53 -7.09
N GLU A 26 -1.66 7.48 -7.44
CA GLU A 26 -2.07 6.49 -8.45
C GLU A 26 -3.36 5.75 -8.07
N LEU A 27 -3.54 5.45 -6.79
CA LEU A 27 -4.74 4.77 -6.30
C LEU A 27 -5.90 5.73 -6.02
N ASN A 28 -5.68 7.05 -6.14
CA ASN A 28 -6.60 8.10 -5.71
C ASN A 28 -7.10 7.85 -4.26
N ILE A 29 -6.17 7.58 -3.35
CA ILE A 29 -6.42 7.34 -1.91
C ILE A 29 -5.72 8.44 -1.12
N HIS A 30 -6.39 8.98 -0.10
CA HIS A 30 -5.77 9.96 0.78
C HIS A 30 -4.50 9.39 1.45
N PRO A 31 -3.34 10.08 1.46
CA PRO A 31 -2.08 9.55 1.98
C PRO A 31 -2.17 9.04 3.43
N GLY A 32 -2.95 9.73 4.28
CA GLY A 32 -3.22 9.31 5.65
C GLY A 32 -4.01 8.00 5.73
N GLN A 33 -5.01 7.81 4.87
CA GLN A 33 -5.78 6.58 4.79
C GLN A 33 -4.90 5.43 4.30
N LEU A 34 -4.11 5.63 3.24
CA LEU A 34 -3.15 4.65 2.75
C LEU A 34 -2.17 4.23 3.85
N SER A 35 -1.67 5.18 4.62
CA SER A 35 -0.79 4.89 5.76
C SER A 35 -1.47 4.03 6.82
N ARG A 36 -2.73 4.32 7.17
CA ARG A 36 -3.50 3.49 8.12
C ARG A 36 -3.71 2.07 7.59
N ILE A 37 -4.04 1.91 6.30
CA ILE A 37 -4.22 0.60 5.66
C ILE A 37 -2.91 -0.20 5.67
N ILE A 38 -1.81 0.39 5.22
CA ILE A 38 -0.49 -0.26 5.18
C ILE A 38 -0.01 -0.67 6.58
N ASN A 39 -0.30 0.15 7.59
CA ASN A 39 0.01 -0.16 8.99
C ASN A 39 -1.08 -1.01 9.67
N GLY A 40 -2.04 -1.57 8.91
CA GLY A 40 -3.10 -2.47 9.40
C GLY A 40 -4.02 -1.87 10.46
N ARG A 41 -4.13 -0.53 10.52
CA ARG A 41 -5.07 0.19 11.37
C ARG A 41 -6.46 0.28 10.74
N ASP A 42 -6.52 0.32 9.41
CA ASP A 42 -7.76 0.20 8.63
C ASP A 42 -7.73 -1.12 7.86
N ASN A 43 -8.58 -2.08 8.23
CA ASN A 43 -8.69 -3.39 7.55
C ASN A 43 -9.75 -3.37 6.45
N THR A 44 -9.63 -2.44 5.50
CA THR A 44 -10.50 -2.45 4.32
C THR A 44 -9.93 -3.41 3.28
N VAL A 45 -10.43 -4.67 3.26
CA VAL A 45 -9.99 -5.73 2.33
C VAL A 45 -9.91 -5.24 0.88
N LYS A 46 -10.91 -4.46 0.42
CA LYS A 46 -10.94 -3.87 -0.93
C LYS A 46 -9.72 -2.98 -1.23
N HIS A 47 -9.29 -2.16 -0.27
CA HIS A 47 -8.11 -1.31 -0.48
C HIS A 47 -6.81 -2.11 -0.43
N ILE A 48 -6.73 -3.12 0.43
CA ILE A 48 -5.56 -4.01 0.51
C ILE A 48 -5.38 -4.76 -0.81
N LEU A 49 -6.46 -5.36 -1.36
CA LEU A 49 -6.43 -6.04 -2.65
C LEU A 49 -6.02 -5.08 -3.77
N ARG A 50 -6.59 -3.87 -3.81
CA ARG A 50 -6.24 -2.87 -4.83
C ARG A 50 -4.75 -2.47 -4.77
N ILE A 51 -4.18 -2.32 -3.57
CA ILE A 51 -2.74 -2.04 -3.39
C ILE A 51 -1.90 -3.22 -3.89
N LYS A 52 -2.30 -4.45 -3.55
CA LYS A 52 -1.63 -5.69 -3.97
C LYS A 52 -1.62 -5.85 -5.48
N GLU A 53 -2.77 -5.69 -6.13
CA GLU A 53 -2.93 -5.76 -7.59
C GLU A 53 -2.08 -4.69 -8.29
N PHE A 54 -2.14 -3.45 -7.83
CA PHE A 54 -1.38 -2.34 -8.45
C PHE A 54 0.14 -2.52 -8.33
N LEU A 55 0.59 -3.01 -7.18
CA LEU A 55 2.01 -3.29 -6.93
C LEU A 55 2.44 -4.67 -7.44
N ASN A 56 1.51 -5.49 -7.94
CA ASN A 56 1.73 -6.88 -8.33
C ASN A 56 2.45 -7.69 -7.23
N ILE A 57 1.91 -7.63 -6.01
CA ILE A 57 2.44 -8.33 -4.82
C ILE A 57 1.36 -9.22 -4.20
N GLU A 58 1.77 -10.35 -3.63
CA GLU A 58 0.88 -11.33 -3.00
C GLU A 58 0.49 -10.97 -1.56
#